data_AF-A0A1C5CXT1-F1
#
_entry.id   AF-A0A1C5CXT1-F1
#
_cell.length_a   1.000
_cell.length_b   1.000
_cell.length_c   1.000
_cell.angle_alpha   90.00
_cell.angle_beta   90.00
_cell.angle_gamma   90.00
#
_symmetry.space_group_name_H-M   'P 1'
#
loop_
_entity.id
_entity.type
_entity.pdbx_description
1 polymer ?
#
loop_
_entity_poly.entity_id
_entity_poly.type
_entity_poly.pdbx_seq_one_letter_code
_entity_poly.pdbx_strand_id
1 'polypeptide(L)'
;EAVRRLAVHRLASDPEESARIERARMGERLALWLATDPSADAPTVADAIQRHIAETGWADLALEHIEAGGDPDSVLKSAYDTLGTRVRDRRRQIDASFARSLAGWTQDGARPGGMLTVETFLDRVVGPVVRRGEERRVLLLVLDGMSAAIANELGEELRRSWAEFDPLAEDTPRRRAMAAALPTVTAVSRTSLFAGTLMKGTQADEKRLFPALKLWSGAPAAVFHKDDLRTETAGDTFGPALTEALTDGRTHVAVVLNAIDDRLAKEQKLGDGAWRVDDVPGLRDLLRVAAAQGMAVIVTSDHGHVVDRHGTKADAATEPASARHRLPGGGPLGEREIALSGPRVVWSESGASIVALWDADSRYTALKAGYHGGASLAEFTIPVLAFLPFGAEPPKGWRELGDQRPVWWAPEEAGKPVPEERAAQMAGAAPKKETAKPRKKQPGPGTLPEALFDVALTVGGDDALLTPVVVSRTEALVTVLLDSETYQAQLDGLARKPQQEQVHKALAALLDAGGTLPVTALAQRAGMPTTRGDGFAAVLRQLLNYDGVQVLETLPDGRTLRLHEALLREQFALRAG
;
A
#
# COMPACT_ATOMS: atom_id res chain seq x y z
N GLU A 1 3.84 -15.72 -19.13
CA GLU A 1 3.64 -16.05 -20.58
C GLU A 1 2.22 -16.55 -20.87
N ALA A 2 1.76 -17.64 -20.22
CA ALA A 2 0.42 -18.19 -20.45
C ALA A 2 -0.70 -17.16 -20.18
N VAL A 3 -0.62 -16.42 -19.07
CA VAL A 3 -1.58 -15.35 -18.73
C VAL A 3 -1.58 -14.24 -19.80
N ARG A 4 -0.40 -13.88 -20.34
CA ARG A 4 -0.30 -12.89 -21.42
C ARG A 4 -1.00 -13.36 -22.70
N ARG A 5 -0.86 -14.64 -23.05
CA ARG A 5 -1.56 -15.25 -24.20
C ARG A 5 -3.07 -15.26 -24.01
N LEU A 6 -3.55 -15.51 -22.78
CA LEU A 6 -4.97 -15.42 -22.45
C LEU A 6 -5.48 -13.98 -22.61
N ALA A 7 -4.73 -12.99 -22.13
CA ALA A 7 -5.12 -11.57 -22.20
C ALA A 7 -5.26 -11.03 -23.63
N VAL A 8 -4.53 -11.60 -24.61
CA VAL A 8 -4.63 -11.22 -26.04
C VAL A 8 -5.57 -12.11 -26.83
N HIS A 9 -6.27 -13.04 -26.18
CA HIS A 9 -7.22 -13.93 -26.83
C HIS A 9 -8.43 -13.15 -27.36
N ARG A 10 -9.01 -13.58 -28.48
CA ARG A 10 -10.15 -12.89 -29.11
C ARG A 10 -11.37 -12.78 -28.20
N LEU A 11 -11.56 -13.73 -27.28
CA LEU A 11 -12.66 -13.72 -26.31
C LEU A 11 -12.35 -12.93 -25.03
N ALA A 12 -11.14 -12.36 -24.87
CA ALA A 12 -10.76 -11.66 -23.65
C ALA A 12 -11.62 -10.42 -23.35
N SER A 13 -12.33 -9.87 -24.35
CA SER A 13 -13.27 -8.77 -24.17
C SER A 13 -14.64 -9.21 -23.66
N ASP A 14 -14.94 -10.52 -23.67
CA ASP A 14 -16.18 -11.03 -23.08
C ASP A 14 -16.10 -10.88 -21.55
N PRO A 15 -17.14 -10.35 -20.87
CA PRO A 15 -17.10 -10.11 -19.42
C PRO A 15 -16.79 -11.36 -18.58
N GLU A 16 -17.33 -12.53 -18.94
CA GLU A 16 -17.11 -13.76 -18.18
C GLU A 16 -15.67 -14.26 -18.34
N GLU A 17 -15.17 -14.24 -19.58
CA GLU A 17 -13.79 -14.62 -19.88
C GLU A 17 -12.78 -13.61 -19.32
N SER A 18 -13.09 -12.32 -19.34
CA SER A 18 -12.29 -11.27 -18.70
C SER A 18 -12.12 -11.54 -17.20
N ALA A 19 -13.21 -11.87 -16.50
CA ALA A 19 -13.15 -12.24 -15.09
C ALA A 19 -12.31 -13.51 -14.84
N ARG A 20 -12.37 -14.51 -15.74
CA ARG A 20 -11.52 -15.72 -15.67
C ARG A 20 -10.04 -15.40 -15.89
N ILE A 21 -9.73 -14.50 -16.83
CA ILE A 21 -8.36 -14.04 -17.10
C ILE A 21 -7.80 -13.28 -15.90
N GLU A 22 -8.59 -12.40 -15.28
CA GLU A 22 -8.18 -11.71 -14.05
C GLU A 22 -7.91 -12.70 -12.91
N ARG A 23 -8.75 -13.72 -12.70
CA ARG A 23 -8.47 -14.78 -11.72
C ARG A 23 -7.16 -15.52 -11.99
N ALA A 24 -6.87 -15.85 -13.25
CA ALA A 24 -5.61 -16.48 -13.62
C ALA A 24 -4.40 -15.56 -13.35
N ARG A 25 -4.54 -14.25 -13.60
CA ARG A 25 -3.52 -13.25 -13.28
C ARG A 25 -3.29 -13.13 -11.77
N MET A 26 -4.36 -13.14 -10.97
CA MET A 26 -4.25 -13.13 -9.51
C MET A 26 -3.60 -14.42 -8.98
N GLY A 27 -3.86 -15.57 -9.62
CA GLY A 27 -3.16 -16.81 -9.35
C GLY A 27 -1.66 -16.74 -9.61
N GLU A 28 -1.25 -16.15 -10.75
CA GLU A 28 0.17 -15.91 -11.04
C GLU A 28 0.82 -15.00 -9.99
N ARG A 29 0.15 -13.91 -9.59
CA ARG A 29 0.62 -12.98 -8.55
C ARG A 29 0.81 -13.66 -7.19
N LEU A 30 -0.14 -14.48 -6.75
CA LEU A 30 -0.01 -15.23 -5.49
C LEU A 30 1.12 -16.26 -5.54
N ALA A 31 1.32 -16.92 -6.69
CA ALA A 31 2.45 -17.83 -6.86
C ALA A 31 3.79 -17.10 -6.78
N LEU A 32 3.89 -15.90 -7.37
CA LEU A 32 5.07 -15.04 -7.27
C LEU A 32 5.30 -14.54 -5.84
N TRP A 33 4.25 -14.14 -5.13
CA TRP A 33 4.34 -13.76 -3.73
C TRP A 33 4.84 -14.91 -2.84
N LEU A 34 4.28 -16.12 -3.00
CA LEU A 34 4.75 -17.29 -2.26
C LEU A 34 6.22 -17.64 -2.59
N ALA A 35 6.67 -17.37 -3.82
CA ALA A 35 8.05 -17.60 -4.23
C ALA A 35 9.05 -16.64 -3.57
N THR A 36 8.60 -15.51 -2.99
CA THR A 36 9.47 -14.63 -2.18
C THR A 36 9.66 -15.13 -0.74
N ASP A 37 9.13 -16.31 -0.40
CA ASP A 37 9.09 -16.89 0.96
C ASP A 37 8.76 -15.85 2.04
N PRO A 38 7.55 -15.28 2.01
CA PRO A 38 7.20 -14.14 2.86
C PRO A 38 7.31 -14.52 4.35
N SER A 39 8.15 -13.79 5.09
CA SER A 39 8.34 -13.98 6.55
C SER A 39 6.99 -13.98 7.28
N ALA A 40 6.84 -14.81 8.31
CA ALA A 40 5.70 -14.75 9.21
C ALA A 40 5.79 -13.56 10.19
N ASP A 41 7.01 -13.21 10.58
CA ASP A 41 7.26 -12.24 11.65
C ASP A 41 7.48 -10.82 11.10
N ALA A 42 7.09 -9.84 11.92
CA ALA A 42 7.44 -8.44 11.76
C ALA A 42 8.06 -7.94 13.07
N PRO A 43 9.06 -7.03 13.05
CA PRO A 43 9.74 -6.60 14.26
C PRO A 43 8.82 -5.89 15.26
N THR A 44 7.87 -5.09 14.77
CA THR A 44 6.91 -4.34 15.60
C THR A 44 5.50 -4.37 15.01
N VAL A 45 4.52 -3.96 15.82
CA VAL A 45 3.13 -3.72 15.36
C VAL A 45 3.09 -2.70 14.22
N ALA A 46 3.93 -1.64 14.30
CA ALA A 46 4.01 -0.64 13.26
C ALA A 46 4.53 -1.23 11.94
N ASP A 47 5.58 -2.05 11.99
CA ASP A 47 6.14 -2.72 10.82
C ASP A 47 5.13 -3.68 10.18
N ALA A 48 4.36 -4.41 11.00
CA ALA A 48 3.33 -5.32 10.51
C ALA A 48 2.24 -4.59 9.72
N ILE A 49 1.74 -3.46 10.24
CA ILE A 49 0.73 -2.63 9.57
C ILE A 49 1.27 -2.01 8.28
N GLN A 50 2.50 -1.49 8.30
CA GLN A 50 3.13 -0.94 7.09
C GLN A 50 3.33 -2.02 6.02
N ARG A 51 3.80 -3.21 6.44
CA ARG A 51 3.92 -4.37 5.55
C ARG A 51 2.57 -4.82 5.00
N HIS A 52 1.49 -4.69 5.77
CA HIS A 52 0.16 -5.02 5.28
C HIS A 52 -0.27 -4.13 4.12
N ILE A 53 -0.01 -2.83 4.18
CA ILE A 53 -0.28 -1.91 3.06
C ILE A 53 0.64 -2.17 1.86
N ALA A 54 1.92 -2.43 2.10
CA ALA A 54 2.90 -2.57 1.03
C ALA A 54 2.90 -3.95 0.35
N GLU A 55 2.43 -5.00 1.04
CA GLU A 55 2.61 -6.39 0.60
C GLU A 55 1.38 -7.26 0.88
N THR A 56 1.05 -7.53 2.16
CA THR A 56 0.12 -8.65 2.44
C THR A 56 -1.33 -8.33 2.14
N GLY A 57 -1.74 -7.06 2.13
CA GLY A 57 -3.05 -6.63 1.64
C GLY A 57 -3.21 -6.76 0.12
N TRP A 58 -2.11 -6.77 -0.64
CA TRP A 58 -2.13 -7.14 -2.05
C TRP A 58 -2.32 -8.64 -2.22
N ALA A 59 -1.69 -9.46 -1.38
CA ALA A 59 -1.92 -10.90 -1.37
C ALA A 59 -3.39 -11.22 -1.03
N ASP A 60 -3.97 -10.53 -0.04
CA ASP A 60 -5.38 -10.67 0.31
C ASP A 60 -6.29 -10.28 -0.87
N LEU A 61 -5.99 -9.18 -1.58
CA LEU A 61 -6.70 -8.80 -2.81
C LEU A 61 -6.67 -9.92 -3.87
N ALA A 62 -5.49 -10.46 -4.17
CA ALA A 62 -5.38 -11.51 -5.18
C ALA A 62 -6.08 -12.82 -4.74
N LEU A 63 -6.05 -13.14 -3.44
CA LEU A 63 -6.76 -14.29 -2.90
C LEU A 63 -8.28 -14.13 -3.03
N GLU A 64 -8.82 -12.95 -2.72
CA GLU A 64 -10.27 -12.67 -2.82
C GLU A 64 -10.81 -12.92 -4.22
N HIS A 65 -10.07 -12.53 -5.27
CA HIS A 65 -10.44 -12.78 -6.66
C HIS A 65 -10.51 -14.27 -7.01
N ILE A 66 -9.56 -15.07 -6.51
CA ILE A 66 -9.55 -16.52 -6.77
C ILE A 66 -10.70 -17.21 -6.02
N GLU A 67 -10.91 -16.85 -4.76
CA GLU A 67 -11.95 -17.46 -3.90
C GLU A 67 -13.37 -17.01 -4.26
N ALA A 68 -13.53 -15.86 -4.93
CA ALA A 68 -14.80 -15.35 -5.41
C ALA A 68 -15.45 -16.20 -6.52
N GLY A 69 -14.66 -16.70 -7.47
CA GLY A 69 -15.20 -17.10 -8.78
C GLY A 69 -14.94 -18.52 -9.26
N GLY A 70 -14.03 -19.28 -8.64
CA GLY A 70 -13.64 -20.61 -9.10
C GLY A 70 -13.29 -20.70 -10.60
N ASP A 71 -13.25 -21.92 -11.14
CA ASP A 71 -13.19 -22.16 -12.59
C ASP A 71 -13.95 -23.46 -12.95
N PRO A 72 -14.66 -23.51 -14.10
CA PRO A 72 -15.26 -24.75 -14.59
C PRO A 72 -14.21 -25.81 -15.01
N ASP A 73 -12.99 -25.39 -15.39
CA ASP A 73 -11.91 -26.31 -15.69
C ASP A 73 -11.36 -26.97 -14.41
N SER A 74 -11.41 -28.30 -14.36
CA SER A 74 -11.01 -29.06 -13.18
C SER A 74 -9.52 -28.91 -12.79
N VAL A 75 -8.63 -28.66 -13.77
CA VAL A 75 -7.19 -28.50 -13.54
C VAL A 75 -6.94 -27.12 -12.93
N LEU A 76 -7.52 -26.07 -13.50
CA LEU A 76 -7.43 -24.71 -12.93
C LEU A 76 -8.05 -24.64 -11.55
N LYS A 77 -9.23 -25.25 -11.37
CA LYS A 77 -9.87 -25.34 -10.05
C LYS A 77 -8.93 -25.98 -9.01
N SER A 78 -8.35 -27.13 -9.30
CA SER A 78 -7.43 -27.81 -8.36
C SER A 78 -6.17 -26.98 -8.08
N ALA A 79 -5.66 -26.25 -9.08
CA ALA A 79 -4.55 -25.32 -8.91
C ALA A 79 -4.91 -24.16 -7.96
N TYR A 80 -6.09 -23.56 -8.14
CA TYR A 80 -6.60 -22.51 -7.26
C TYR A 80 -6.85 -23.00 -5.83
N ASP A 81 -7.43 -24.19 -5.65
CA ASP A 81 -7.65 -24.78 -4.31
C ASP A 81 -6.31 -24.98 -3.57
N THR A 82 -5.30 -25.49 -4.29
CA THR A 82 -3.96 -25.71 -3.74
C THR A 82 -3.28 -24.39 -3.39
N LEU A 83 -3.35 -23.41 -4.29
CA LEU A 83 -2.73 -22.11 -4.12
C LEU A 83 -3.39 -21.33 -2.97
N GLY A 84 -4.72 -21.24 -2.97
CA GLY A 84 -5.49 -20.56 -1.93
C GLY A 84 -5.23 -21.14 -0.54
N THR A 85 -5.14 -22.48 -0.43
CA THR A 85 -4.78 -23.13 0.84
C THR A 85 -3.39 -22.71 1.33
N ARG A 86 -2.38 -22.71 0.46
CA ARG A 86 -1.01 -22.30 0.84
C ARG A 86 -0.93 -20.82 1.24
N VAL A 87 -1.65 -19.96 0.53
CA VAL A 87 -1.73 -18.53 0.85
C VAL A 87 -2.41 -18.32 2.20
N ARG A 88 -3.55 -18.97 2.46
CA ARG A 88 -4.25 -18.91 3.74
C ARG A 88 -3.39 -19.41 4.89
N ASP A 89 -2.69 -20.53 4.73
CA ASP A 89 -1.78 -21.07 5.76
C ASP A 89 -0.68 -20.06 6.11
N ARG A 90 -0.08 -19.42 5.09
CA ARG A 90 0.95 -18.40 5.30
C ARG A 90 0.38 -17.13 5.93
N ARG A 91 -0.79 -16.64 5.49
CA ARG A 91 -1.47 -15.49 6.11
C ARG A 91 -1.84 -15.77 7.56
N ARG A 92 -2.31 -16.97 7.89
CA ARG A 92 -2.59 -17.41 9.26
C ARG A 92 -1.35 -17.39 10.15
N GLN A 93 -0.18 -17.80 9.64
CA GLN A 93 1.08 -17.70 10.39
C GLN A 93 1.45 -16.24 10.68
N ILE A 94 1.30 -15.35 9.69
CA ILE A 94 1.54 -13.91 9.84
C ILE A 94 0.58 -13.31 10.88
N ASP A 95 -0.71 -13.59 10.77
CA ASP A 95 -1.72 -13.06 11.69
C ASP A 95 -1.52 -13.58 13.13
N ALA A 96 -1.09 -14.84 13.29
CA ALA A 96 -0.74 -15.40 14.60
C ALA A 96 0.46 -14.67 15.23
N SER A 97 1.50 -14.39 14.43
CA SER A 97 2.68 -13.63 14.90
C SER A 97 2.33 -12.19 15.26
N PHE A 98 1.55 -11.54 14.39
CA PHE A 98 1.03 -10.21 14.63
C PHE A 98 0.19 -10.13 15.91
N ALA A 99 -0.74 -11.06 16.13
CA ALA A 99 -1.60 -11.05 17.31
C ALA A 99 -0.83 -11.18 18.63
N ARG A 100 0.24 -11.98 18.66
CA ARG A 100 1.14 -12.06 19.83
C ARG A 100 1.87 -10.74 20.07
N SER A 101 2.37 -10.11 19.01
CA SER A 101 3.04 -8.81 19.09
C SER A 101 2.07 -7.70 19.52
N LEU A 102 0.83 -7.74 19.02
CA LEU A 102 -0.24 -6.83 19.40
C LEU A 102 -0.61 -6.99 20.88
N ALA A 103 -0.74 -8.22 21.37
CA ALA A 103 -1.03 -8.49 22.77
C ALA A 103 0.06 -7.91 23.69
N GLY A 104 1.34 -8.16 23.39
CA GLY A 104 2.46 -7.58 24.13
C GLY A 104 2.43 -6.04 24.12
N TRP A 105 2.29 -5.44 22.93
CA TRP A 105 2.23 -3.98 22.80
C TRP A 105 1.07 -3.33 23.57
N THR A 106 -0.12 -3.94 23.53
CA THR A 106 -1.27 -3.44 24.31
C THR A 106 -1.04 -3.56 25.81
N GLN A 107 -0.53 -4.70 26.28
CA GLN A 107 -0.28 -4.97 27.69
C GLN A 107 0.77 -4.04 28.28
N ASP A 108 1.84 -3.76 27.54
CA ASP A 108 2.91 -2.84 27.96
C ASP A 108 2.43 -1.38 28.04
N GLY A 109 1.29 -1.06 27.43
CA GLY A 109 0.78 0.31 27.33
C GLY A 109 1.73 1.24 26.58
N ALA A 110 2.56 0.68 25.70
CA ALA A 110 3.58 1.41 24.97
C ALA A 110 2.92 2.49 24.09
N ARG A 111 3.47 3.70 24.13
CA ARG A 111 2.98 4.79 23.28
C ARG A 111 3.19 4.41 21.81
N PRO A 112 2.27 4.80 20.90
CA PRO A 112 2.42 4.50 19.46
C PRO A 112 3.68 5.08 18.81
N GLY A 113 4.31 6.10 19.42
CA GLY A 113 5.49 6.75 18.85
C GLY A 113 5.16 7.38 17.50
N GLY A 114 5.93 7.03 16.46
CA GLY A 114 5.69 7.46 15.08
C GLY A 114 4.53 6.73 14.39
N MET A 115 4.02 5.63 14.93
CA MET A 115 2.89 4.88 14.35
C MET A 115 1.63 5.75 14.35
N LEU A 116 0.99 5.87 13.19
CA LEU A 116 -0.28 6.57 13.06
C LEU A 116 -1.41 5.73 13.67
N THR A 117 -2.38 6.40 14.28
CA THR A 117 -3.47 5.74 15.00
C THR A 117 -4.77 6.52 14.81
N VAL A 118 -5.93 5.90 15.00
CA VAL A 118 -7.23 6.58 14.83
C VAL A 118 -7.32 7.87 15.67
N GLU A 119 -6.84 7.86 16.91
CA GLU A 119 -6.87 9.00 17.82
C GLU A 119 -5.81 10.09 17.50
N THR A 120 -4.79 9.79 16.69
CA THR A 120 -3.75 10.76 16.29
C THR A 120 -3.86 11.21 14.84
N PHE A 121 -4.68 10.53 14.04
CA PHE A 121 -4.82 10.74 12.60
C PHE A 121 -5.22 12.16 12.24
N LEU A 122 -6.29 12.69 12.85
CA LEU A 122 -6.77 14.02 12.50
C LEU A 122 -5.73 15.10 12.77
N ASP A 123 -5.00 15.04 13.89
CA ASP A 123 -3.97 16.02 14.20
C ASP A 123 -2.74 15.92 13.27
N ARG A 124 -2.31 14.70 12.95
CA ARG A 124 -1.08 14.47 12.16
C ARG A 124 -1.28 14.60 10.65
N VAL A 125 -2.46 14.26 10.13
CA VAL A 125 -2.75 14.21 8.68
C VAL A 125 -3.64 15.36 8.24
N VAL A 126 -4.75 15.62 8.95
CA VAL A 126 -5.70 16.68 8.57
C VAL A 126 -5.24 18.04 9.10
N GLY A 127 -4.71 18.08 10.31
CA GLY A 127 -4.24 19.29 11.00
C GLY A 127 -3.30 20.15 10.14
N PRO A 128 -2.24 19.60 9.51
CA PRO A 128 -1.35 20.37 8.65
C PRO A 128 -2.06 21.03 7.46
N VAL A 129 -3.06 20.35 6.88
CA VAL A 129 -3.79 20.82 5.68
C VAL A 129 -4.70 22.03 5.99
N VAL A 130 -5.19 22.13 7.22
CA VAL A 130 -6.21 23.13 7.60
C VAL A 130 -5.66 24.30 8.43
N ARG A 131 -4.34 24.33 8.69
CA ARG A 131 -3.69 25.44 9.42
C ARG A 131 -3.56 26.68 8.54
N ARG A 132 -3.72 27.87 9.16
CA ARG A 132 -3.65 29.18 8.48
C ARG A 132 -2.33 29.32 7.69
N GLY A 133 -2.46 29.51 6.38
CA GLY A 133 -1.34 29.61 5.43
C GLY A 133 -1.37 28.57 4.31
N GLU A 134 -2.02 27.44 4.55
CA GLU A 134 -2.17 26.32 3.60
C GLU A 134 -3.65 25.98 3.37
N GLU A 135 -4.57 26.95 3.57
CA GLU A 135 -6.02 26.76 3.68
C GLU A 135 -6.63 26.08 2.44
N ARG A 136 -6.59 24.75 2.44
CA ARG A 136 -7.30 23.89 1.52
C ARG A 136 -8.41 23.21 2.29
N ARG A 137 -9.63 23.28 1.75
CA ARG A 137 -10.75 22.53 2.31
C ARG A 137 -10.47 21.03 2.19
N VAL A 138 -10.90 20.29 3.21
CA VAL A 138 -10.71 18.85 3.28
C VAL A 138 -12.06 18.17 3.11
N LEU A 139 -12.08 17.16 2.25
CA LEU A 139 -13.12 16.15 2.19
C LEU A 139 -12.54 14.85 2.77
N LEU A 140 -12.94 14.51 4.00
CA LEU A 140 -12.58 13.26 4.66
C LEU A 140 -13.65 12.21 4.38
N LEU A 141 -13.30 11.17 3.63
CA LEU A 141 -14.18 10.06 3.31
C LEU A 141 -13.82 8.87 4.19
N VAL A 142 -14.75 8.46 5.05
CA VAL A 142 -14.61 7.28 5.91
C VAL A 142 -15.46 6.16 5.32
N LEU A 143 -14.82 5.18 4.70
CA LEU A 143 -15.49 4.00 4.13
C LEU A 143 -15.47 2.92 5.21
N ASP A 144 -16.58 2.72 5.93
CA ASP A 144 -16.61 1.78 7.08
C ASP A 144 -16.26 0.36 6.61
N GLY A 145 -15.36 -0.31 7.32
CA GLY A 145 -14.95 -1.68 6.99
C GLY A 145 -14.00 -1.82 5.80
N MET A 146 -13.44 -0.73 5.26
CA MET A 146 -12.49 -0.79 4.13
C MET A 146 -11.15 -1.44 4.54
N SER A 147 -10.88 -2.61 3.96
CA SER A 147 -9.61 -3.33 4.10
C SER A 147 -8.50 -2.76 3.21
N ALA A 148 -7.26 -3.21 3.43
CA ALA A 148 -6.14 -2.87 2.56
C ALA A 148 -6.35 -3.34 1.10
N ALA A 149 -7.00 -4.50 0.90
CA ALA A 149 -7.33 -5.03 -0.42
C ALA A 149 -8.23 -4.07 -1.21
N ILE A 150 -9.33 -3.61 -0.60
CA ILE A 150 -10.26 -2.63 -1.20
C ILE A 150 -9.54 -1.30 -1.47
N ALA A 151 -8.75 -0.81 -0.50
CA ALA A 151 -7.98 0.41 -0.67
C ALA A 151 -6.97 0.33 -1.83
N ASN A 152 -6.40 -0.85 -2.09
CA ASN A 152 -5.49 -1.04 -3.22
C ASN A 152 -6.23 -0.91 -4.55
N GLU A 153 -7.41 -1.51 -4.71
CA GLU A 153 -8.24 -1.36 -5.92
C GLU A 153 -8.71 0.09 -6.13
N LEU A 154 -9.27 0.71 -5.08
CA LEU A 154 -9.73 2.10 -5.15
C LEU A 154 -8.56 3.05 -5.44
N GLY A 155 -7.39 2.83 -4.83
CA GLY A 155 -6.19 3.63 -5.09
C GLY A 155 -5.67 3.49 -6.52
N GLU A 156 -5.70 2.29 -7.09
CA GLU A 156 -5.38 2.06 -8.51
C GLU A 156 -6.36 2.77 -9.46
N GLU A 157 -7.66 2.74 -9.15
CA GLU A 157 -8.68 3.41 -9.95
C GLU A 157 -8.55 4.94 -9.86
N LEU A 158 -8.45 5.47 -8.64
CA LEU A 158 -8.40 6.92 -8.39
C LEU A 158 -7.14 7.56 -8.96
N ARG A 159 -5.99 6.88 -8.98
CA ARG A 159 -4.74 7.39 -9.58
C ARG A 159 -4.83 7.67 -11.07
N ARG A 160 -5.89 7.21 -11.75
CA ARG A 160 -6.18 7.59 -13.14
C ARG A 160 -6.62 9.04 -13.26
N SER A 161 -7.34 9.56 -12.26
CA SER A 161 -7.95 10.90 -12.26
C SER A 161 -7.46 11.83 -11.12
N TRP A 162 -6.66 11.31 -10.19
CA TRP A 162 -6.09 12.04 -9.04
C TRP A 162 -4.61 11.73 -8.83
N ALA A 163 -3.87 12.69 -8.27
CA ALA A 163 -2.52 12.44 -7.78
C ALA A 163 -2.60 11.97 -6.32
N GLU A 164 -1.97 10.84 -6.00
CA GLU A 164 -1.90 10.28 -4.65
C GLU A 164 -0.66 10.81 -3.92
N PHE A 165 -0.77 11.09 -2.63
CA PHE A 165 0.29 11.66 -1.81
C PHE A 165 0.50 10.84 -0.53
N ASP A 166 1.76 10.80 -0.08
CA ASP A 166 2.10 10.53 1.29
C ASP A 166 1.83 11.79 2.12
N PRO A 167 0.86 11.78 3.05
CA PRO A 167 0.56 12.95 3.84
C PRO A 167 1.56 13.20 4.99
N LEU A 168 2.54 12.31 5.19
CA LEU A 168 3.55 12.41 6.23
C LEU A 168 4.95 12.60 5.62
N ALA A 169 5.70 13.57 6.12
CA ALA A 169 7.05 13.89 5.66
C ALA A 169 8.14 13.02 6.33
N GLU A 170 7.91 11.70 6.46
CA GLU A 170 8.78 10.76 7.17
C GLU A 170 9.30 9.66 6.21
N ASP A 171 10.59 9.33 6.24
CA ASP A 171 11.26 8.29 5.42
C ASP A 171 10.97 8.36 3.91
N THR A 172 11.08 7.25 3.17
CA THR A 172 10.65 7.12 1.77
C THR A 172 9.13 7.30 1.63
N PRO A 173 8.64 8.12 0.67
CA PRO A 173 7.21 8.32 0.42
C PRO A 173 6.48 7.00 0.15
N ARG A 174 5.40 6.76 0.88
CA ARG A 174 4.57 5.55 0.75
C ARG A 174 3.12 5.82 1.13
N ARG A 175 2.20 4.99 0.64
CA ARG A 175 0.83 4.92 1.17
C ARG A 175 0.89 4.57 2.65
N ARG A 176 0.12 5.31 3.47
CA ARG A 176 0.15 5.17 4.92
C ARG A 176 -0.96 4.26 5.41
N ALA A 177 -0.80 3.78 6.63
CA ALA A 177 -1.85 3.16 7.41
C ALA A 177 -1.79 3.61 8.85
N MET A 178 -2.91 3.45 9.54
CA MET A 178 -3.05 3.68 10.96
C MET A 178 -3.59 2.46 11.69
N ALA A 179 -3.25 2.37 12.98
CA ALA A 179 -3.75 1.36 13.88
C ALA A 179 -5.18 1.71 14.35
N ALA A 180 -6.11 0.77 14.16
CA ALA A 180 -7.47 0.82 14.70
C ALA A 180 -7.48 0.88 16.24
N ALA A 181 -8.56 1.38 16.83
CA ALA A 181 -8.80 1.17 18.25
C ALA A 181 -9.26 -0.28 18.50
N LEU A 182 -9.12 -0.75 19.75
CA LEU A 182 -9.52 -2.11 20.13
C LEU A 182 -10.74 -2.07 21.06
N PRO A 183 -11.73 -2.96 20.86
CA PRO A 183 -11.89 -3.84 19.71
C PRO A 183 -12.12 -3.08 18.39
N THR A 184 -11.81 -3.70 17.25
CA THR A 184 -11.93 -3.13 15.90
C THR A 184 -13.40 -3.04 15.43
N VAL A 185 -14.20 -2.29 16.19
CA VAL A 185 -15.62 -2.06 15.92
C VAL A 185 -15.89 -0.58 15.71
N THR A 186 -16.84 -0.26 14.84
CA THR A 186 -17.24 1.10 14.49
C THR A 186 -17.46 2.01 15.68
N ALA A 187 -18.22 1.56 16.69
CA ALA A 187 -18.55 2.33 17.87
C ALA A 187 -17.33 2.75 18.70
N VAL A 188 -16.17 2.11 18.49
CA VAL A 188 -14.91 2.45 19.17
C VAL A 188 -13.98 3.16 18.19
N SER A 189 -13.60 2.54 17.09
CA SER A 189 -12.61 3.11 16.17
C SER A 189 -13.08 4.38 15.47
N ARG A 190 -14.31 4.41 14.93
CA ARG A 190 -14.81 5.58 14.19
C ARG A 190 -15.06 6.75 15.11
N THR A 191 -15.66 6.49 16.27
CA THR A 191 -15.86 7.52 17.28
C THR A 191 -14.51 8.05 17.76
N SER A 192 -13.52 7.18 17.98
CA SER A 192 -12.17 7.62 18.38
C SER A 192 -11.50 8.47 17.30
N LEU A 193 -11.67 8.11 16.02
CA LEU A 193 -11.20 8.88 14.88
C LEU A 193 -11.79 10.29 14.87
N PHE A 194 -13.12 10.42 14.94
CA PHE A 194 -13.79 11.72 14.89
C PHE A 194 -13.63 12.55 16.17
N ALA A 195 -13.38 11.91 17.31
CA ALA A 195 -13.13 12.60 18.57
C ALA A 195 -11.65 12.98 18.77
N GLY A 196 -10.72 12.41 18.00
CA GLY A 196 -9.28 12.60 18.20
C GLY A 196 -8.78 12.06 19.56
N THR A 197 -9.52 11.13 20.16
CA THR A 197 -9.20 10.51 21.45
C THR A 197 -9.89 9.15 21.54
N LEU A 198 -9.31 8.21 22.27
CA LEU A 198 -9.86 6.86 22.44
C LEU A 198 -11.17 6.91 23.23
N MET A 199 -12.27 6.50 22.62
CA MET A 199 -13.57 6.40 23.27
C MET A 199 -14.54 5.49 22.52
N LYS A 200 -15.58 5.05 23.21
CA LYS A 200 -16.76 4.39 22.63
C LYS A 200 -17.90 5.41 22.54
N GLY A 201 -18.62 5.44 21.43
CA GLY A 201 -19.77 6.34 21.29
C GLY A 201 -20.63 6.04 20.08
N THR A 202 -21.34 7.08 19.64
CA THR A 202 -22.38 7.02 18.61
C THR A 202 -22.17 8.08 17.53
N GLN A 203 -22.94 8.02 16.45
CA GLN A 203 -22.96 9.07 15.42
C GLN A 203 -23.30 10.46 15.99
N ALA A 204 -24.10 10.52 17.05
CA ALA A 204 -24.41 11.78 17.73
C ALA A 204 -23.18 12.37 18.44
N ASP A 205 -22.32 11.52 19.01
CA ASP A 205 -21.04 11.95 19.58
C ASP A 205 -20.08 12.42 18.48
N GLU A 206 -20.02 11.71 17.36
CA GLU A 206 -19.20 12.07 16.20
C GLU A 206 -19.58 13.47 15.66
N LYS A 207 -20.88 13.72 15.43
CA LYS A 207 -21.40 15.03 14.98
C LYS A 207 -21.15 16.16 15.98
N ARG A 208 -21.11 15.85 17.29
CA ARG A 208 -20.90 16.84 18.36
C ARG A 208 -19.42 17.15 18.60
N LEU A 209 -18.56 16.13 18.55
CA LEU A 209 -17.15 16.24 18.95
C LEU A 209 -16.26 16.70 17.80
N PHE A 210 -16.50 16.22 16.58
CA PHE A 210 -15.64 16.56 15.44
C PHE A 210 -15.57 18.06 15.16
N PRO A 211 -16.67 18.83 15.09
CA PRO A 211 -16.59 20.29 14.86
C PRO A 211 -15.91 21.05 15.99
N ALA A 212 -15.85 20.48 17.20
CA ALA A 212 -15.28 21.11 18.39
C ALA A 212 -13.76 20.90 18.51
N LEU A 213 -13.13 20.16 17.59
CA LEU A 213 -11.69 19.90 17.64
C LEU A 213 -10.90 21.19 17.44
N LYS A 214 -9.85 21.34 18.24
CA LYS A 214 -8.95 22.52 18.19
C LYS A 214 -8.25 22.67 16.85
N LEU A 215 -8.06 21.58 16.11
CA LEU A 215 -7.37 21.58 14.82
C LEU A 215 -8.02 22.52 13.79
N TRP A 216 -9.34 22.70 13.85
CA TRP A 216 -10.07 23.55 12.90
C TRP A 216 -9.78 25.04 13.09
N SER A 217 -9.20 25.46 14.23
CA SER A 217 -8.83 26.85 14.47
C SER A 217 -9.97 27.87 14.23
N GLY A 218 -11.21 27.46 14.50
CA GLY A 218 -12.43 28.24 14.29
C GLY A 218 -13.07 28.12 12.90
N ALA A 219 -12.44 27.40 11.96
CA ALA A 219 -13.06 27.06 10.69
C ALA A 219 -14.24 26.08 10.92
N PRO A 220 -15.33 26.19 10.14
CA PRO A 220 -16.44 25.25 10.24
C PRO A 220 -16.03 23.85 9.76
N ALA A 221 -16.45 22.83 10.49
CA ALA A 221 -16.28 21.44 10.12
C ALA A 221 -17.55 20.66 10.47
N ALA A 222 -17.91 19.67 9.65
CA ALA A 222 -19.12 18.87 9.85
C ALA A 222 -18.92 17.41 9.44
N VAL A 223 -19.63 16.51 10.13
CA VAL A 223 -19.69 15.07 9.81
C VAL A 223 -21.08 14.74 9.30
N PHE A 224 -21.12 13.99 8.20
CA PHE A 224 -22.35 13.51 7.58
C PHE A 224 -22.34 11.98 7.52
N HIS A 225 -23.47 11.38 7.85
CA HIS A 225 -23.71 9.94 7.85
C HIS A 225 -24.80 9.60 6.83
N LYS A 226 -25.04 8.31 6.63
CA LYS A 226 -25.97 7.74 5.64
C LYS A 226 -27.29 8.51 5.47
N ASP A 227 -27.96 8.89 6.56
CA ASP A 227 -29.24 9.59 6.48
C ASP A 227 -29.11 11.01 5.91
N ASP A 228 -27.96 11.67 6.11
CA ASP A 228 -27.68 12.99 5.58
C ASP A 228 -27.35 12.98 4.07
N LEU A 229 -27.03 11.82 3.49
CA LEU A 229 -26.84 11.67 2.03
C LEU A 229 -28.17 11.55 1.28
N ARG A 230 -29.29 11.31 1.96
CA ARG A 230 -30.59 11.10 1.32
C ARG A 230 -31.13 12.40 0.74
N THR A 231 -31.48 12.37 -0.53
CA THR A 231 -32.02 13.50 -1.29
C THR A 231 -33.48 13.77 -0.91
N GLU A 232 -33.87 15.04 -0.83
CA GLU A 232 -35.27 15.44 -0.62
C GLU A 232 -36.03 15.59 -1.95
N THR A 233 -35.33 15.98 -3.01
CA THR A 233 -35.90 16.12 -4.36
C THR A 233 -35.16 15.27 -5.38
N ALA A 234 -35.80 15.02 -6.53
CA ALA A 234 -35.20 14.23 -7.62
C ALA A 234 -34.05 14.94 -8.34
N GLY A 235 -33.87 16.25 -8.12
CA GLY A 235 -32.79 17.05 -8.73
C GLY A 235 -31.54 17.14 -7.87
N ASP A 236 -31.63 16.78 -6.58
CA ASP A 236 -30.50 16.88 -5.66
C ASP A 236 -29.59 15.65 -5.78
N THR A 237 -28.28 15.86 -5.58
CA THR A 237 -27.31 14.76 -5.49
C THR A 237 -27.15 14.26 -4.06
N PHE A 238 -27.32 15.15 -3.07
CA PHE A 238 -27.18 14.87 -1.64
C PHE A 238 -28.28 15.55 -0.84
N GLY A 239 -28.40 15.25 0.45
CA GLY A 239 -29.26 16.00 1.36
C GLY A 239 -28.87 17.50 1.46
N PRO A 240 -29.79 18.38 1.88
CA PRO A 240 -29.59 19.83 1.84
C PRO A 240 -28.41 20.29 2.70
N ALA A 241 -28.24 19.73 3.91
CA ALA A 241 -27.16 20.11 4.81
C ALA A 241 -25.77 19.75 4.26
N LEU A 242 -25.63 18.59 3.60
CA LEU A 242 -24.38 18.19 2.96
C LEU A 242 -24.10 19.04 1.72
N THR A 243 -25.13 19.32 0.93
CA THR A 243 -25.02 20.20 -0.25
C THR A 243 -24.55 21.61 0.13
N GLU A 244 -25.14 22.20 1.17
CA GLU A 244 -24.72 23.50 1.70
C GLU A 244 -23.26 23.46 2.19
N ALA A 245 -22.90 22.49 3.03
CA ALA A 245 -21.54 22.36 3.54
C ALA A 245 -20.50 22.14 2.44
N LEU A 246 -20.83 21.42 1.36
CA LEU A 246 -19.92 21.23 0.22
C LEU A 246 -19.75 22.51 -0.61
N THR A 247 -20.79 23.34 -0.72
CA THR A 247 -20.81 24.51 -1.62
C THR A 247 -20.49 25.85 -0.96
N ASP A 248 -20.49 25.93 0.38
CA ASP A 248 -20.27 27.19 1.12
C ASP A 248 -18.85 27.77 1.03
N GLY A 249 -17.90 27.05 0.43
CA GLY A 249 -16.53 27.50 0.19
C GLY A 249 -15.65 27.59 1.45
N ARG A 250 -16.11 27.13 2.62
CA ARG A 250 -15.35 27.25 3.88
C ARG A 250 -15.39 26.01 4.78
N THR A 251 -16.43 25.18 4.68
CA THR A 251 -16.63 24.06 5.60
C THR A 251 -15.73 22.87 5.22
N HIS A 252 -15.01 22.33 6.20
CA HIS A 252 -14.36 21.02 6.10
C HIS A 252 -15.41 19.93 6.30
N VAL A 253 -15.44 18.96 5.40
CA VAL A 253 -16.52 17.98 5.34
C VAL A 253 -15.96 16.59 5.59
N ALA A 254 -16.53 15.87 6.54
CA ALA A 254 -16.35 14.43 6.67
C ALA A 254 -17.64 13.71 6.28
N VAL A 255 -17.52 12.64 5.48
CA VAL A 255 -18.66 11.81 5.08
C VAL A 255 -18.35 10.35 5.37
N VAL A 256 -19.27 9.69 6.05
CA VAL A 256 -19.21 8.26 6.35
C VAL A 256 -20.03 7.48 5.32
N LEU A 257 -19.37 6.56 4.61
CA LEU A 257 -19.95 5.68 3.60
C LEU A 257 -19.89 4.24 4.11
N ASN A 258 -21.02 3.66 4.47
CA ASN A 258 -21.11 2.36 5.13
C ASN A 258 -21.36 1.18 4.17
N ALA A 259 -21.06 1.36 2.88
CA ALA A 259 -21.44 0.42 1.83
C ALA A 259 -20.82 -0.97 1.99
N ILE A 260 -19.58 -1.04 2.47
CA ILE A 260 -18.82 -2.28 2.63
C ILE A 260 -19.42 -3.10 3.78
N ASP A 261 -19.54 -2.52 4.98
CA ASP A 261 -20.18 -3.20 6.12
C ASP A 261 -21.63 -3.61 5.83
N ASP A 262 -22.42 -2.75 5.18
CA ASP A 262 -23.80 -3.07 4.80
C ASP A 262 -23.86 -4.31 3.87
N ARG A 263 -22.89 -4.44 2.96
CA ARG A 263 -22.80 -5.58 2.04
C ARG A 263 -22.37 -6.85 2.78
N LEU A 264 -21.32 -6.76 3.60
CA LEU A 264 -20.83 -7.88 4.42
C LEU A 264 -21.89 -8.43 5.38
N ALA A 265 -22.75 -7.56 5.92
CA ALA A 265 -23.80 -7.95 6.85
C ALA A 265 -25.02 -8.60 6.19
N LYS A 266 -25.33 -8.26 4.93
CA LYS A 266 -26.52 -8.72 4.19
C LYS A 266 -26.26 -9.92 3.31
N GLU A 267 -25.05 -10.05 2.77
CA GLU A 267 -24.69 -11.15 1.88
C GLU A 267 -24.23 -12.38 2.67
N GLN A 268 -24.57 -13.58 2.18
CA GLN A 268 -24.00 -14.83 2.70
C GLN A 268 -22.68 -15.19 2.03
N LYS A 269 -22.44 -14.68 0.82
CA LYS A 269 -21.20 -14.82 0.05
C LYS A 269 -21.01 -13.58 -0.82
N LEU A 270 -19.82 -13.01 -0.78
CA LEU A 270 -19.42 -11.96 -1.72
C LEU A 270 -19.26 -12.55 -3.13
N GLY A 271 -19.70 -11.78 -4.12
CA GLY A 271 -19.54 -12.05 -5.56
C GLY A 271 -18.09 -11.95 -6.04
N ASP A 272 -17.87 -11.32 -7.21
CA ASP A 272 -16.59 -11.21 -7.94
C ASP A 272 -15.45 -10.46 -7.20
N GLY A 273 -15.68 -10.01 -5.96
CA GLY A 273 -14.65 -9.55 -5.03
C GLY A 273 -14.07 -8.15 -5.32
N ALA A 274 -14.21 -7.64 -6.54
CA ALA A 274 -13.68 -6.34 -6.92
C ALA A 274 -14.57 -5.19 -6.40
N TRP A 275 -13.94 -4.16 -5.86
CA TRP A 275 -14.58 -2.91 -5.48
C TRP A 275 -14.13 -1.77 -6.39
N ARG A 276 -15.11 -1.12 -7.01
CA ARG A 276 -14.92 0.09 -7.82
C ARG A 276 -15.50 1.30 -7.12
N VAL A 277 -15.08 2.48 -7.57
CA VAL A 277 -15.64 3.75 -7.11
C VAL A 277 -17.17 3.81 -7.27
N ASP A 278 -17.70 3.16 -8.32
CA ASP A 278 -19.15 3.09 -8.58
C ASP A 278 -19.92 2.15 -7.66
N ASP A 279 -19.22 1.20 -7.02
CA ASP A 279 -19.85 0.23 -6.10
C ASP A 279 -20.08 0.84 -4.71
N VAL A 280 -19.50 2.02 -4.44
CA VAL A 280 -19.68 2.78 -3.20
C VAL A 280 -20.62 3.96 -3.46
N PRO A 281 -21.90 3.88 -3.04
CA PRO A 281 -22.89 4.92 -3.31
C PRO A 281 -22.42 6.31 -2.84
N GLY A 282 -22.54 7.30 -3.73
CA GLY A 282 -22.17 8.70 -3.48
C GLY A 282 -20.68 9.02 -3.62
N LEU A 283 -19.78 8.02 -3.65
CA LEU A 283 -18.33 8.26 -3.68
C LEU A 283 -17.90 9.05 -4.94
N ARG A 284 -18.36 8.64 -6.13
CA ARG A 284 -18.06 9.34 -7.39
C ARG A 284 -18.51 10.80 -7.38
N ASP A 285 -19.70 11.07 -6.88
CA ASP A 285 -20.25 12.42 -6.88
C ASP A 285 -19.54 13.32 -5.86
N LEU A 286 -19.19 12.77 -4.68
CA LEU A 286 -18.38 13.47 -3.68
C LEU A 286 -16.99 13.83 -4.23
N LEU A 287 -16.33 12.90 -4.92
CA LEU A 287 -15.06 13.14 -5.60
C LEU A 287 -15.19 14.21 -6.69
N ARG A 288 -16.28 14.19 -7.49
CA ARG A 288 -16.52 15.22 -8.51
C ARG A 288 -16.63 16.61 -7.89
N VAL A 289 -17.37 16.74 -6.79
CA VAL A 289 -17.50 18.02 -6.07
C VAL A 289 -16.15 18.46 -5.50
N ALA A 290 -15.40 17.53 -4.88
CA ALA A 290 -14.07 17.83 -4.36
C ALA A 290 -13.10 18.32 -5.44
N ALA A 291 -13.12 17.71 -6.63
CA ALA A 291 -12.29 18.14 -7.75
C ALA A 291 -12.66 19.56 -8.20
N ALA A 292 -13.96 19.84 -8.36
CA ALA A 292 -14.46 21.14 -8.78
C ALA A 292 -14.14 22.25 -7.76
N GLN A 293 -14.12 21.91 -6.47
CA GLN A 293 -13.84 22.83 -5.37
C GLN A 293 -12.35 22.86 -4.98
N GLY A 294 -11.48 22.10 -5.66
CA GLY A 294 -10.06 22.00 -5.33
C GLY A 294 -9.79 21.48 -3.91
N MET A 295 -10.64 20.61 -3.37
CA MET A 295 -10.48 20.06 -2.02
C MET A 295 -9.34 19.04 -1.96
N ALA A 296 -8.67 18.94 -0.80
CA ALA A 296 -7.89 17.76 -0.46
C ALA A 296 -8.84 16.63 -0.10
N VAL A 297 -8.71 15.49 -0.76
CA VAL A 297 -9.51 14.30 -0.46
C VAL A 297 -8.66 13.35 0.36
N ILE A 298 -9.15 12.93 1.51
CA ILE A 298 -8.53 11.87 2.31
C ILE A 298 -9.53 10.73 2.42
N VAL A 299 -9.16 9.55 1.94
CA VAL A 299 -9.97 8.33 2.02
C VAL A 299 -9.36 7.42 3.06
N THR A 300 -10.17 6.98 4.02
CA THR A 300 -9.75 6.12 5.14
C THR A 300 -10.90 5.22 5.58
N SER A 301 -10.67 4.39 6.59
CA SER A 301 -11.69 3.60 7.27
C SER A 301 -11.73 3.84 8.78
N ASP A 302 -12.64 3.15 9.46
CA ASP A 302 -12.67 2.97 10.91
C ASP A 302 -12.03 1.65 11.34
N HIS A 303 -12.13 0.60 10.54
CA HIS A 303 -11.44 -0.68 10.69
C HIS A 303 -11.44 -1.41 9.34
N GLY A 304 -10.57 -2.40 9.17
CA GLY A 304 -10.74 -3.35 8.07
C GLY A 304 -11.73 -4.45 8.42
N HIS A 305 -11.74 -5.50 7.61
CA HIS A 305 -12.60 -6.68 7.81
C HIS A 305 -11.87 -7.96 7.40
N VAL A 306 -12.43 -9.09 7.79
CA VAL A 306 -12.10 -10.42 7.24
C VAL A 306 -13.31 -10.96 6.49
N VAL A 307 -13.07 -11.60 5.34
CA VAL A 307 -14.10 -12.24 4.52
C VAL A 307 -14.30 -13.68 4.98
N ASP A 308 -15.55 -14.12 5.13
CA ASP A 308 -15.88 -15.52 5.42
C ASP A 308 -15.97 -16.32 4.11
N ARG A 309 -14.99 -17.19 3.88
CA ARG A 309 -15.05 -18.21 2.82
C ARG A 309 -15.09 -19.63 3.38
N HIS A 310 -14.34 -19.87 4.45
CA HIS A 310 -14.15 -21.17 5.08
C HIS A 310 -14.36 -21.12 6.61
N GLY A 311 -15.05 -20.08 7.10
CA GLY A 311 -15.10 -19.76 8.51
C GLY A 311 -15.84 -20.81 9.34
N THR A 312 -15.30 -21.11 10.51
CA THR A 312 -15.92 -21.97 11.53
C THR A 312 -16.46 -21.16 12.70
N LYS A 313 -17.55 -21.63 13.30
CA LYS A 313 -18.04 -21.03 14.54
C LYS A 313 -17.17 -21.49 15.71
N ALA A 314 -16.58 -20.55 16.43
CA ALA A 314 -15.85 -20.78 17.67
C ALA A 314 -16.81 -20.76 18.87
N ASP A 315 -16.54 -21.61 19.87
CA ASP A 315 -17.26 -21.60 21.12
C ASP A 315 -16.80 -20.43 21.99
N ALA A 316 -17.74 -19.60 22.41
CA ALA A 316 -17.44 -18.45 23.26
C ALA A 316 -17.61 -18.82 24.74
N ALA A 317 -16.56 -18.64 25.55
CA ALA A 317 -16.61 -18.91 27.00
C ALA A 317 -17.51 -17.92 27.77
N THR A 318 -17.81 -16.76 27.19
CA THR A 318 -18.75 -15.75 27.69
C THR A 318 -19.66 -15.32 26.55
N GLU A 319 -20.74 -14.59 26.85
CA GLU A 319 -21.56 -14.00 25.79
C GLU A 319 -20.70 -13.14 24.85
N PRO A 320 -20.73 -13.40 23.52
CA PRO A 320 -19.99 -12.62 22.55
C PRO A 320 -20.46 -11.17 22.52
N ALA A 321 -19.51 -10.25 22.59
CA ALA A 321 -19.78 -8.82 22.47
C ALA A 321 -19.84 -8.37 21.00
N SER A 322 -19.24 -9.14 20.10
CA SER A 322 -19.38 -9.02 18.65
C SER A 322 -19.18 -10.38 17.97
N ALA A 323 -19.11 -10.39 16.64
CA ALA A 323 -18.72 -11.57 15.87
C ALA A 323 -17.32 -12.08 16.22
N ARG A 324 -16.42 -11.21 16.70
CA ARG A 324 -14.98 -11.52 16.80
C ARG A 324 -14.30 -11.14 18.11
N HIS A 325 -15.03 -10.59 19.07
CA HIS A 325 -14.54 -10.49 20.45
C HIS A 325 -15.64 -10.78 21.47
N ARG A 326 -15.18 -11.11 22.66
CA ARG A 326 -15.97 -11.35 23.86
C ARG A 326 -15.27 -10.76 25.08
N LEU A 327 -16.00 -10.68 26.18
CA LEU A 327 -15.40 -10.33 27.46
C LEU A 327 -14.46 -11.45 27.95
N PRO A 328 -13.44 -11.12 28.76
CA PRO A 328 -12.67 -12.13 29.47
C PRO A 328 -13.59 -12.95 30.38
N GLY A 329 -13.31 -14.24 30.49
CA GLY A 329 -13.99 -15.17 31.41
C GLY A 329 -12.95 -15.97 32.19
N GLY A 330 -13.38 -16.71 33.22
CA GLY A 330 -12.48 -17.52 34.05
C GLY A 330 -11.94 -18.80 33.38
N GLY A 331 -12.29 -19.07 32.11
CA GLY A 331 -11.84 -20.24 31.35
C GLY A 331 -10.58 -19.97 30.50
N PRO A 332 -9.92 -21.02 29.99
CA PRO A 332 -8.75 -20.88 29.12
C PRO A 332 -9.12 -20.19 27.80
N LEU A 333 -8.13 -19.57 27.16
CA LEU A 333 -8.26 -19.08 25.79
C LEU A 333 -8.36 -20.26 24.82
N GLY A 334 -9.24 -20.13 23.84
CA GLY A 334 -9.27 -21.01 22.67
C GLY A 334 -8.01 -20.85 21.81
N GLU A 335 -7.73 -21.84 20.96
CA GLU A 335 -6.55 -21.87 20.09
C GLU A 335 -6.40 -20.60 19.22
N ARG A 336 -7.54 -20.02 18.84
CA ARG A 336 -7.65 -18.89 17.92
C ARG A 336 -7.97 -17.56 18.62
N GLU A 337 -7.94 -17.57 19.94
CA GLU A 337 -8.21 -16.42 20.77
C GLU A 337 -6.91 -15.78 21.26
N ILE A 338 -6.94 -14.45 21.42
CA ILE A 338 -5.89 -13.67 22.05
C ILE A 338 -6.50 -12.72 23.08
N ALA A 339 -5.89 -12.64 24.27
CA ALA A 339 -6.26 -11.67 25.29
C ALA A 339 -5.58 -10.34 24.98
N LEU A 340 -6.35 -9.26 25.00
CA LEU A 340 -5.87 -7.90 24.78
C LEU A 340 -6.29 -7.04 25.97
N SER A 341 -5.35 -6.28 26.52
CA SER A 341 -5.62 -5.38 27.63
C SER A 341 -4.72 -4.16 27.56
N GLY A 342 -5.17 -3.02 28.05
CA GLY A 342 -4.36 -1.81 28.16
C GLY A 342 -5.05 -0.57 27.62
N PRO A 343 -4.36 0.59 27.59
CA PRO A 343 -4.98 1.89 27.36
C PRO A 343 -5.77 2.02 26.04
N ARG A 344 -5.38 1.25 25.03
CA ARG A 344 -6.03 1.22 23.71
C ARG A 344 -7.18 0.25 23.56
N VAL A 345 -7.42 -0.57 24.58
CA VAL A 345 -8.59 -1.44 24.65
C VAL A 345 -9.70 -0.67 25.35
N VAL A 346 -10.75 -0.34 24.60
CA VAL A 346 -11.87 0.49 25.03
C VAL A 346 -13.13 -0.37 25.07
N TRP A 347 -13.53 -0.77 26.27
CA TRP A 347 -14.77 -1.48 26.49
C TRP A 347 -15.39 -1.04 27.82
N SER A 348 -16.53 -0.35 27.73
CA SER A 348 -17.10 0.53 28.78
C SER A 348 -16.25 1.79 29.03
N GLU A 349 -14.96 1.63 29.31
CA GLU A 349 -13.98 2.71 29.48
C GLU A 349 -12.63 2.30 28.83
N SER A 350 -11.67 3.22 28.71
CA SER A 350 -10.31 2.93 28.25
C SER A 350 -9.50 2.14 29.29
N GLY A 351 -8.59 1.27 28.86
CA GLY A 351 -7.82 0.43 29.79
C GLY A 351 -8.49 -0.93 30.08
N ALA A 352 -9.50 -1.29 29.30
CA ALA A 352 -10.27 -2.51 29.47
C ALA A 352 -9.47 -3.76 29.05
N SER A 353 -10.10 -4.92 29.23
CA SER A 353 -9.59 -6.22 28.77
C SER A 353 -10.67 -6.92 27.95
N ILE A 354 -10.28 -7.51 26.83
CA ILE A 354 -11.13 -8.30 25.93
C ILE A 354 -10.41 -9.58 25.49
N VAL A 355 -11.18 -10.52 24.97
CA VAL A 355 -10.65 -11.67 24.23
C VAL A 355 -11.13 -11.58 22.78
N ALA A 356 -10.20 -11.55 21.84
CA ALA A 356 -10.47 -11.36 20.42
C ALA A 356 -10.01 -12.58 19.60
N LEU A 357 -10.70 -12.85 18.49
CA LEU A 357 -10.26 -13.81 17.48
C LEU A 357 -9.19 -13.17 16.61
N TRP A 358 -8.08 -13.87 16.38
CA TRP A 358 -6.96 -13.35 15.58
C TRP A 358 -6.91 -13.88 14.14
N ASP A 359 -7.54 -15.02 13.84
CA ASP A 359 -7.53 -15.63 12.50
C ASP A 359 -8.74 -15.21 11.67
N ALA A 360 -8.62 -15.16 10.34
CA ALA A 360 -9.74 -14.79 9.47
C ALA A 360 -10.91 -15.81 9.46
N ASP A 361 -10.63 -17.09 9.75
CA ASP A 361 -11.57 -18.22 9.57
C ASP A 361 -12.41 -18.57 10.82
N SER A 362 -12.59 -17.62 11.74
CA SER A 362 -13.34 -17.85 12.97
C SER A 362 -14.35 -16.76 13.30
N ARG A 363 -15.46 -17.15 13.92
CA ARG A 363 -16.50 -16.23 14.41
C ARG A 363 -17.22 -16.80 15.63
N TYR A 364 -17.75 -15.96 16.50
CA TYR A 364 -18.65 -16.40 17.57
C TYR A 364 -20.13 -16.41 17.15
N THR A 365 -20.50 -15.60 16.16
CA THR A 365 -21.89 -15.37 15.77
C THR A 365 -22.34 -16.23 14.59
N ALA A 366 -23.57 -16.03 14.13
CA ALA A 366 -24.07 -16.62 12.89
C ALA A 366 -23.22 -16.19 11.67
N LEU A 367 -23.29 -17.01 10.62
CA LEU A 367 -22.59 -16.80 9.35
C LEU A 367 -23.06 -15.51 8.66
N LYS A 368 -22.10 -14.72 8.18
CA LYS A 368 -22.23 -13.55 7.30
C LYS A 368 -21.10 -13.60 6.26
N ALA A 369 -21.12 -12.73 5.25
CA ALA A 369 -20.06 -12.69 4.24
C ALA A 369 -18.71 -12.17 4.78
N GLY A 370 -18.70 -11.46 5.91
CA GLY A 370 -17.48 -11.06 6.59
C GLY A 370 -17.74 -10.46 7.96
N TYR A 371 -16.66 -10.16 8.68
CA TYR A 371 -16.70 -9.72 10.07
C TYR A 371 -15.59 -8.74 10.40
N HIS A 372 -15.78 -8.04 11.51
CA HIS A 372 -14.79 -7.19 12.16
C HIS A 372 -14.93 -7.34 13.69
N GLY A 373 -14.10 -6.64 14.46
CA GLY A 373 -14.13 -6.64 15.93
C GLY A 373 -13.10 -7.56 16.60
N GLY A 374 -12.24 -8.21 15.83
CA GLY A 374 -11.16 -9.09 16.26
C GLY A 374 -9.79 -8.41 16.26
N ALA A 375 -8.75 -9.25 16.15
CA ALA A 375 -7.34 -8.87 16.26
C ALA A 375 -6.50 -9.31 15.05
N SER A 376 -7.15 -9.64 13.92
CA SER A 376 -6.41 -9.93 12.68
C SER A 376 -5.73 -8.67 12.15
N LEU A 377 -4.65 -8.86 11.38
CA LEU A 377 -3.93 -7.75 10.76
C LEU A 377 -4.82 -6.97 9.78
N ALA A 378 -5.71 -7.68 9.08
CA ALA A 378 -6.67 -7.11 8.15
C ALA A 378 -7.72 -6.23 8.84
N GLU A 379 -8.17 -6.59 10.04
CA GLU A 379 -9.10 -5.74 10.82
C GLU A 379 -8.40 -4.53 11.45
N PHE A 380 -7.17 -4.72 11.94
CA PHE A 380 -6.45 -3.70 12.71
C PHE A 380 -5.79 -2.61 11.86
N THR A 381 -5.43 -2.95 10.62
CA THR A 381 -4.77 -2.03 9.69
C THR A 381 -5.79 -1.20 8.95
N ILE A 382 -5.75 0.12 9.12
CA ILE A 382 -6.61 1.04 8.39
C ILE A 382 -5.79 1.79 7.33
N PRO A 383 -6.09 1.64 6.03
CA PRO A 383 -5.40 2.38 4.97
C PRO A 383 -5.73 3.87 5.00
N VAL A 384 -4.75 4.71 4.66
CA VAL A 384 -4.89 6.16 4.53
C VAL A 384 -4.41 6.58 3.14
N LEU A 385 -5.33 7.05 2.31
CA LEU A 385 -5.05 7.55 0.96
C LEU A 385 -5.32 9.04 0.91
N ALA A 386 -4.35 9.83 0.45
CA ALA A 386 -4.48 11.27 0.33
C ALA A 386 -4.37 11.67 -1.15
N PHE A 387 -5.33 12.45 -1.64
CA PHE A 387 -5.45 12.79 -3.04
C PHE A 387 -5.62 14.29 -3.26
N LEU A 388 -5.06 14.76 -4.37
CA LEU A 388 -5.30 16.08 -4.93
C LEU A 388 -5.60 15.99 -6.43
N PRO A 389 -6.37 16.95 -6.99
CA PRO A 389 -6.50 17.06 -8.43
C PRO A 389 -5.12 17.26 -9.07
N PHE A 390 -4.92 16.74 -10.28
CA PHE A 390 -3.64 16.93 -10.99
C PHE A 390 -3.28 18.40 -11.13
N GLY A 391 -2.00 18.70 -10.89
CA GLY A 391 -1.46 20.06 -10.95
C GLY A 391 -1.82 20.95 -9.77
N ALA A 392 -2.61 20.49 -8.79
CA ALA A 392 -2.83 21.22 -7.56
C ALA A 392 -1.54 21.31 -6.73
N GLU A 393 -1.30 22.47 -6.12
CA GLU A 393 -0.18 22.64 -5.19
C GLU A 393 -0.43 21.83 -3.91
N PRO A 394 0.48 20.91 -3.54
CA PRO A 394 0.30 20.08 -2.36
C PRO A 394 0.51 20.85 -1.06
N PRO A 395 -0.22 20.51 0.02
CA PRO A 395 0.11 20.95 1.37
C PRO A 395 1.58 20.67 1.71
N LYS A 396 2.14 21.46 2.63
CA LYS A 396 3.55 21.31 2.99
C LYS A 396 3.81 19.93 3.59
N GLY A 397 4.86 19.28 3.10
CA GLY A 397 5.27 17.95 3.55
C GLY A 397 4.54 16.81 2.85
N TRP A 398 3.48 17.08 2.07
CA TRP A 398 2.89 16.06 1.20
C TRP A 398 3.82 15.74 0.05
N ARG A 399 4.04 14.45 -0.19
CA ARG A 399 4.95 13.97 -1.22
C ARG A 399 4.21 13.05 -2.17
N GLU A 400 4.25 13.38 -3.46
CA GLU A 400 3.50 12.62 -4.46
C GLU A 400 4.05 11.19 -4.56
N LEU A 401 3.11 10.24 -4.58
CA LEU A 401 3.38 8.81 -4.69
C LEU A 401 3.49 8.38 -6.14
N GLY A 402 4.29 7.34 -6.34
CA GLY A 402 4.35 6.61 -7.61
C GLY A 402 3.41 5.42 -7.60
N ASP A 403 3.79 4.41 -8.38
CA ASP A 403 3.18 3.10 -8.27
C ASP A 403 3.34 2.56 -6.83
N GLN A 404 2.30 1.92 -6.31
CA GLN A 404 2.30 1.33 -4.96
C GLN A 404 2.18 -0.20 -5.02
N ARG A 405 2.11 -0.77 -6.22
CA ARG A 405 2.10 -2.22 -6.44
C ARG A 405 3.47 -2.79 -6.02
N PRO A 406 3.52 -3.87 -5.22
CA PRO A 406 4.79 -4.49 -4.87
C PRO A 406 5.43 -5.12 -6.11
N VAL A 407 6.75 -5.30 -6.11
CA VAL A 407 7.51 -5.78 -7.26
C VAL A 407 6.96 -7.11 -7.83
N TRP A 408 6.54 -8.04 -6.97
CA TRP A 408 5.98 -9.33 -7.38
C TRP A 408 4.57 -9.23 -8.01
N TRP A 409 3.89 -8.10 -7.90
CA TRP A 409 2.54 -7.89 -8.45
C TRP A 409 2.54 -7.72 -9.97
N ALA A 410 3.62 -7.16 -10.52
CA ALA A 410 3.79 -6.90 -11.94
C ALA A 410 5.28 -6.99 -12.33
N PRO A 411 5.92 -8.17 -12.19
CA PRO A 411 7.36 -8.31 -12.44
C PRO A 411 7.75 -8.01 -13.89
N GLU A 412 6.83 -8.19 -14.84
CA GLU A 412 7.06 -7.84 -16.25
C GLU A 412 7.20 -6.32 -16.45
N GLU A 413 6.60 -5.51 -15.58
CA GLU A 413 6.69 -4.05 -15.58
C GLU A 413 7.94 -3.53 -14.83
N ALA A 414 8.57 -4.39 -14.00
CA ALA A 414 9.82 -4.09 -13.28
C ALA A 414 11.09 -4.41 -14.10
N GLY A 415 10.94 -4.95 -15.31
CA GLY A 415 12.04 -5.39 -16.18
C GLY A 415 12.44 -6.84 -15.93
N LYS A 416 12.54 -7.65 -17.01
CA LYS A 416 12.99 -9.05 -16.92
C LYS A 416 14.52 -9.12 -16.85
N PRO A 417 15.13 -9.93 -15.97
CA PRO A 417 16.50 -10.37 -16.19
C PRO A 417 16.54 -11.28 -17.43
N VAL A 418 17.43 -10.98 -18.37
CA VAL A 418 17.65 -11.82 -19.56
C VAL A 418 18.47 -13.05 -19.14
N PRO A 419 18.07 -14.28 -19.49
CA PRO A 419 18.87 -15.48 -19.23
C PRO A 419 20.23 -15.42 -19.94
N GLU A 420 21.29 -15.76 -19.20
CA GLU A 420 22.71 -15.80 -19.59
C GLU A 420 23.09 -16.81 -20.71
N GLU A 421 22.13 -17.32 -21.49
CA GLU A 421 22.44 -18.35 -22.50
C GLU A 421 23.04 -17.82 -23.81
N ARG A 422 23.08 -16.50 -24.03
CA ARG A 422 23.67 -15.92 -25.26
C ARG A 422 25.15 -15.58 -25.18
N ALA A 423 25.77 -15.59 -23.99
CA ALA A 423 27.20 -15.33 -23.84
C ALA A 423 28.10 -16.53 -24.26
N ALA A 424 27.54 -17.73 -24.39
CA ALA A 424 28.32 -18.94 -24.69
C ALA A 424 28.51 -19.26 -26.18
N GLN A 425 27.90 -18.50 -27.12
CA GLN A 425 27.96 -18.82 -28.56
C GLN A 425 28.80 -17.87 -29.41
N MET A 426 29.43 -16.84 -28.83
CA MET A 426 30.31 -15.91 -29.56
C MET A 426 31.79 -15.95 -29.16
N ALA A 427 32.23 -16.99 -28.44
CA ALA A 427 33.65 -17.23 -28.16
C ALA A 427 34.13 -18.48 -28.90
N GLY A 428 34.32 -18.37 -30.21
CA GLY A 428 34.87 -19.44 -31.04
C GLY A 428 35.74 -18.91 -32.16
N ALA A 429 37.05 -18.73 -31.88
CA ALA A 429 38.18 -19.03 -32.76
C ALA A 429 39.48 -18.30 -32.34
N ALA A 430 40.38 -18.99 -31.63
CA ALA A 430 41.84 -18.76 -31.71
C ALA A 430 42.62 -19.95 -31.09
N PRO A 431 43.88 -20.21 -31.50
CA PRO A 431 44.39 -21.57 -31.59
C PRO A 431 45.33 -22.03 -30.44
N LYS A 432 45.50 -23.36 -30.41
CA LYS A 432 46.31 -24.22 -29.54
C LYS A 432 47.66 -23.67 -29.06
N LYS A 433 47.96 -23.88 -27.77
CA LYS A 433 49.29 -24.22 -27.24
C LYS A 433 49.21 -25.16 -26.04
N GLU A 434 50.31 -25.88 -25.85
CA GLU A 434 50.44 -27.22 -25.27
C GLU A 434 50.34 -27.32 -23.75
N THR A 435 50.03 -28.53 -23.30
CA THR A 435 49.82 -28.96 -21.91
C THR A 435 51.11 -29.40 -21.23
N ALA A 436 51.35 -28.92 -20.01
CA ALA A 436 52.25 -29.53 -19.03
C ALA A 436 51.48 -29.91 -17.76
N LYS A 437 51.85 -31.07 -17.19
CA LYS A 437 51.15 -31.89 -16.19
C LYS A 437 51.08 -31.30 -14.75
N PRO A 438 50.25 -31.88 -13.85
CA PRO A 438 49.61 -31.18 -12.74
C PRO A 438 50.36 -31.31 -11.40
N ARG A 439 50.13 -30.36 -10.48
CA ARG A 439 50.44 -30.51 -9.05
C ARG A 439 49.23 -30.12 -8.19
N LYS A 440 48.82 -31.08 -7.35
CA LYS A 440 47.78 -31.00 -6.32
C LYS A 440 48.08 -29.91 -5.28
N LYS A 441 47.06 -29.16 -4.86
CA LYS A 441 46.91 -28.62 -3.49
C LYS A 441 45.43 -28.65 -3.07
N GLN A 442 45.26 -28.84 -1.76
CA GLN A 442 44.07 -29.21 -0.99
C GLN A 442 42.97 -28.12 -0.91
N PRO A 443 41.75 -28.49 -0.47
CA PRO A 443 40.59 -27.60 -0.42
C PRO A 443 40.61 -26.65 0.78
N GLY A 444 40.20 -25.41 0.55
CA GLY A 444 39.85 -24.43 1.59
C GLY A 444 38.37 -24.53 1.97
N PRO A 445 38.00 -24.26 3.24
CA PRO A 445 36.65 -24.47 3.75
C PRO A 445 35.70 -23.30 3.45
N GLY A 446 34.42 -23.64 3.28
CA GLY A 446 33.31 -22.82 3.77
C GLY A 446 32.72 -21.82 2.80
N THR A 447 31.89 -22.30 1.87
CA THR A 447 30.74 -21.54 1.37
C THR A 447 29.84 -21.18 2.54
N LEU A 448 29.78 -19.89 2.88
CA LEU A 448 28.70 -19.31 3.67
C LEU A 448 27.55 -18.92 2.72
N PRO A 449 26.28 -19.10 3.13
CA PRO A 449 25.13 -18.68 2.36
C PRO A 449 25.09 -17.15 2.22
N GLU A 450 24.60 -16.67 1.07
CA GLU A 450 24.41 -15.27 0.70
C GLU A 450 23.92 -14.42 1.88
N ALA A 451 24.82 -13.58 2.41
CA ALA A 451 24.45 -12.52 3.31
C ALA A 451 23.93 -11.35 2.46
N LEU A 452 22.75 -10.84 2.81
CA LEU A 452 21.98 -9.77 2.18
C LEU A 452 22.65 -8.36 2.17
N PHE A 453 23.98 -8.28 2.30
CA PHE A 453 24.72 -7.02 2.26
C PHE A 453 26.07 -7.20 1.57
N ASP A 454 26.22 -6.63 0.37
CA ASP A 454 27.50 -6.54 -0.31
C ASP A 454 28.26 -5.28 0.12
N VAL A 455 29.49 -5.48 0.61
CA VAL A 455 30.38 -4.42 1.10
C VAL A 455 31.32 -4.00 -0.03
N ALA A 456 31.07 -2.84 -0.63
CA ALA A 456 32.03 -2.23 -1.56
C ALA A 456 33.03 -1.35 -0.79
N LEU A 457 34.31 -1.71 -0.84
CA LEU A 457 35.42 -0.92 -0.27
C LEU A 457 36.02 -0.04 -1.37
N THR A 458 35.99 1.28 -1.21
CA THR A 458 36.76 2.22 -2.05
C THR A 458 37.92 2.83 -1.26
N VAL A 459 39.05 3.04 -1.94
CA VAL A 459 40.28 3.56 -1.34
C VAL A 459 40.33 5.07 -1.56
N GLY A 460 40.06 5.85 -0.49
CA GLY A 460 40.38 7.27 -0.41
C GLY A 460 41.79 7.45 0.15
N GLY A 461 42.59 8.32 -0.47
CA GLY A 461 44.00 8.54 -0.13
C GLY A 461 44.26 9.11 1.27
N ASP A 462 45.47 8.79 1.75
CA ASP A 462 46.21 9.23 2.94
C ASP A 462 45.46 9.35 4.27
N ASP A 463 45.66 8.29 5.07
CA ASP A 463 45.81 8.28 6.53
C ASP A 463 44.67 8.87 7.38
N ALA A 464 43.53 8.17 7.41
CA ALA A 464 42.61 8.17 8.54
C ALA A 464 41.70 6.93 8.54
N LEU A 465 41.43 6.41 9.74
CA LEU A 465 40.59 5.26 10.09
C LEU A 465 39.41 5.00 9.13
N LEU A 466 39.33 3.79 8.57
CA LEU A 466 38.20 3.30 7.77
C LEU A 466 36.94 3.16 8.65
N THR A 467 36.10 4.19 8.68
CA THR A 467 34.69 4.02 9.06
C THR A 467 33.91 3.48 7.86
N PRO A 468 33.39 2.24 7.89
CA PRO A 468 32.57 1.73 6.80
C PRO A 468 31.28 2.54 6.70
N VAL A 469 31.03 3.12 5.53
CA VAL A 469 29.75 3.77 5.20
C VAL A 469 28.87 2.72 4.51
N VAL A 470 27.71 2.42 5.11
CA VAL A 470 26.71 1.55 4.49
C VAL A 470 26.00 2.34 3.40
N VAL A 471 26.18 1.93 2.14
CA VAL A 471 25.56 2.56 0.96
C VAL A 471 24.42 1.67 0.47
N SER A 472 23.26 2.23 0.14
CA SER A 472 22.14 1.44 -0.38
C SER A 472 22.45 0.89 -1.77
N ARG A 473 21.78 -0.22 -2.16
CA ARG A 473 21.94 -0.80 -3.52
C ARG A 473 21.60 0.21 -4.61
N THR A 474 20.56 1.01 -4.39
CA THR A 474 20.18 2.12 -5.27
C THR A 474 21.32 3.11 -5.42
N GLU A 475 21.88 3.59 -4.31
CA GLU A 475 22.94 4.60 -4.31
C GLU A 475 24.21 4.08 -5.01
N ALA A 476 24.58 2.83 -4.75
CA ALA A 476 25.70 2.18 -5.45
C ALA A 476 25.45 2.10 -6.97
N LEU A 477 24.24 1.71 -7.39
CA LEU A 477 23.88 1.63 -8.81
C LEU A 477 23.91 3.00 -9.48
N VAL A 478 23.36 4.04 -8.84
CA VAL A 478 23.37 5.41 -9.37
C VAL A 478 24.79 5.93 -9.48
N THR A 479 25.63 5.71 -8.47
CA THR A 479 27.04 6.13 -8.50
C THR A 479 27.79 5.50 -9.68
N VAL A 480 27.69 4.18 -9.84
CA VAL A 480 28.37 3.47 -10.95
C VAL A 480 27.82 3.92 -12.32
N LEU A 481 26.52 4.18 -12.43
CA LEU A 481 25.93 4.72 -13.66
C LEU A 481 26.49 6.10 -14.01
N LEU A 482 26.55 7.01 -13.04
CA LEU A 482 27.06 8.37 -13.28
C LEU A 482 28.56 8.36 -13.60
N ASP A 483 29.33 7.40 -13.09
CA ASP A 483 30.76 7.25 -13.39
C ASP A 483 31.04 6.51 -14.71
N SER A 484 30.01 5.94 -15.35
CA SER A 484 30.20 5.18 -16.59
C SER A 484 30.64 6.05 -17.78
N GLU A 485 31.56 5.52 -18.60
CA GLU A 485 32.05 6.22 -19.80
C GLU A 485 30.91 6.60 -20.76
N THR A 486 29.93 5.71 -20.93
CA THR A 486 28.75 5.94 -21.76
C THR A 486 27.92 7.11 -21.25
N TYR A 487 27.71 7.21 -19.93
CA TYR A 487 26.98 8.34 -19.34
C TYR A 487 27.74 9.65 -19.51
N GLN A 488 29.06 9.66 -19.25
CA GLN A 488 29.90 10.84 -19.41
C GLN A 488 29.91 11.34 -20.87
N ALA A 489 29.97 10.42 -21.84
CA ALA A 489 29.86 10.77 -23.25
C ALA A 489 28.50 11.40 -23.62
N GLN A 490 27.38 10.87 -23.09
CA GLN A 490 26.05 11.48 -23.27
C GLN A 490 25.98 12.86 -22.63
N LEU A 491 26.53 13.02 -21.43
CA LEU A 491 26.57 14.29 -20.71
C LEU A 491 27.38 15.36 -21.46
N ASP A 492 28.51 14.99 -22.07
CA ASP A 492 29.33 15.89 -22.87
C ASP A 492 28.67 16.29 -24.20
N GLY A 493 27.79 15.44 -24.73
CA GLY A 493 26.98 15.73 -25.91
C GLY A 493 25.85 16.74 -25.68
N LEU A 494 25.52 17.07 -24.42
CA LEU A 494 24.48 18.03 -24.10
C LEU A 494 24.98 19.48 -24.25
N ALA A 495 24.23 20.29 -25.00
CA ALA A 495 24.49 21.73 -25.13
C ALA A 495 24.42 22.47 -23.78
N ARG A 496 23.59 22.01 -22.85
CA ARG A 496 23.49 22.52 -21.48
C ARG A 496 23.47 21.36 -20.50
N LYS A 497 24.53 21.25 -19.70
CA LYS A 497 24.66 20.20 -18.69
C LYS A 497 23.68 20.41 -17.53
N PRO A 498 22.90 19.39 -17.13
CA PRO A 498 22.06 19.48 -15.93
C PRO A 498 22.93 19.49 -14.66
N GLN A 499 22.31 19.91 -13.54
CA GLN A 499 22.96 19.84 -12.24
C GLN A 499 23.07 18.37 -11.81
N GLN A 500 24.29 17.89 -11.60
CA GLN A 500 24.55 16.47 -11.30
C GLN A 500 23.84 15.98 -10.05
N GLU A 501 23.78 16.82 -9.02
CA GLU A 501 23.04 16.50 -7.79
C GLU A 501 21.53 16.26 -8.05
N GLN A 502 20.91 17.00 -8.97
CA GLN A 502 19.50 16.82 -9.33
C GLN A 502 19.31 15.51 -10.10
N VAL A 503 20.22 15.19 -11.03
CA VAL A 503 20.18 13.94 -11.79
C VAL A 503 20.34 12.74 -10.86
N HIS A 504 21.31 12.80 -9.94
CA HIS A 504 21.53 11.79 -8.92
C HIS A 504 20.26 11.53 -8.09
N LYS A 505 19.68 12.57 -7.49
CA LYS A 505 18.45 12.47 -6.69
C LYS A 505 17.27 11.91 -7.50
N ALA A 506 17.16 12.28 -8.77
CA ALA A 506 16.09 11.81 -9.65
C ALA A 506 16.20 10.32 -9.98
N LEU A 507 17.42 9.85 -10.28
CA LEU A 507 17.68 8.43 -10.56
C LEU A 507 17.45 7.57 -9.33
N ALA A 508 17.96 8.00 -8.17
CA ALA A 508 17.70 7.32 -6.90
C ALA A 508 16.21 7.25 -6.60
N ALA A 509 15.49 8.37 -6.77
CA ALA A 509 14.04 8.45 -6.57
C ALA A 509 13.21 7.55 -7.51
N LEU A 510 13.66 7.32 -8.75
CA LEU A 510 13.02 6.40 -9.69
C LEU A 510 13.24 4.95 -9.25
N LEU A 511 14.48 4.59 -8.94
CA LEU A 511 14.84 3.23 -8.52
C LEU A 511 14.17 2.86 -7.19
N ASP A 512 14.19 3.76 -6.19
CA ASP A 512 13.51 3.55 -4.91
C ASP A 512 11.99 3.43 -5.05
N ALA A 513 11.41 3.99 -6.12
CA ALA A 513 9.99 3.86 -6.46
C ALA A 513 9.68 2.61 -7.33
N GLY A 514 10.62 1.67 -7.48
CA GLY A 514 10.44 0.49 -8.32
C GLY A 514 10.43 0.82 -9.83
N GLY A 515 11.02 1.94 -10.22
CA GLY A 515 11.19 2.36 -11.61
C GLY A 515 10.05 3.21 -12.18
N THR A 516 8.88 3.32 -11.53
CA THR A 516 7.73 4.07 -12.07
C THR A 516 7.35 5.26 -11.18
N LEU A 517 7.39 6.48 -11.74
CA LEU A 517 7.15 7.70 -10.97
C LEU A 517 6.55 8.85 -11.82
N PRO A 518 5.55 9.60 -11.30
CA PRO A 518 5.10 10.84 -11.93
C PRO A 518 6.22 11.85 -12.10
N VAL A 519 6.20 12.59 -13.20
CA VAL A 519 7.21 13.63 -13.52
C VAL A 519 7.25 14.72 -12.44
N THR A 520 6.10 15.07 -11.87
CA THR A 520 5.96 16.03 -10.77
C THR A 520 6.58 15.52 -9.48
N ALA A 521 6.35 14.25 -9.13
CA ALA A 521 6.98 13.59 -8.00
C ALA A 521 8.51 13.50 -8.16
N LEU A 522 9.00 13.21 -9.38
CA LEU A 522 10.42 13.21 -9.70
C LEU A 522 11.04 14.59 -9.46
N ALA A 523 10.43 15.64 -9.99
CA ALA A 523 10.90 17.01 -9.82
C ALA A 523 10.95 17.40 -8.33
N GLN A 524 9.92 17.05 -7.56
CA GLN A 524 9.88 17.30 -6.11
C GLN A 524 11.06 16.63 -5.40
N ARG A 525 11.35 15.37 -5.70
CA ARG A 525 12.45 14.60 -5.09
C ARG A 525 13.83 15.08 -5.54
N ALA A 526 13.94 15.61 -6.76
CA ALA A 526 15.14 16.27 -7.26
C ALA A 526 15.36 17.68 -6.66
N GLY A 527 14.43 18.20 -5.84
CA GLY A 527 14.51 19.55 -5.27
C GLY A 527 14.21 20.65 -6.29
N MET A 528 13.39 20.35 -7.30
CA MET A 528 13.01 21.26 -8.37
C MET A 528 11.52 21.66 -8.25
N PRO A 529 11.14 22.87 -8.70
CA PRO A 529 9.74 23.21 -8.93
C PRO A 529 9.10 22.19 -9.89
N THR A 530 7.90 21.72 -9.55
CA THR A 530 7.14 20.73 -10.33
C THR A 530 6.87 21.18 -11.77
N THR A 531 6.73 22.49 -12.00
CA THR A 531 6.58 23.11 -13.33
C THR A 531 7.78 22.90 -14.26
N ARG A 532 8.96 22.55 -13.74
CA ARG A 532 10.16 22.22 -14.53
C ARG A 532 10.31 20.72 -14.81
N GLY A 533 9.38 19.90 -14.33
CA GLY A 533 9.46 18.44 -14.41
C GLY A 533 9.57 17.91 -15.84
N ASP A 534 8.70 18.35 -16.75
CA ASP A 534 8.66 17.83 -18.13
C ASP A 534 9.98 18.08 -18.89
N GLY A 535 10.53 19.29 -18.74
CA GLY A 535 11.80 19.65 -19.34
C GLY A 535 12.95 18.84 -18.76
N PHE A 536 12.95 18.62 -17.44
CA PHE A 536 13.96 17.80 -16.78
C PHE A 536 13.86 16.32 -17.17
N ALA A 537 12.65 15.77 -17.27
CA ALA A 537 12.40 14.43 -17.78
C ALA A 537 12.91 14.25 -19.22
N ALA A 538 12.74 15.27 -20.08
CA ALA A 538 13.31 15.25 -21.43
C ALA A 538 14.84 15.19 -21.42
N VAL A 539 15.50 15.94 -20.53
CA VAL A 539 16.95 15.88 -20.36
C VAL A 539 17.40 14.50 -19.86
N LEU A 540 16.70 13.92 -18.88
CA LEU A 540 17.01 12.57 -18.41
C LEU A 540 16.85 11.51 -19.52
N ARG A 541 15.80 11.60 -20.34
CA ARG A 541 15.65 10.72 -21.50
C ARG A 541 16.80 10.90 -22.50
N GLN A 542 17.26 12.13 -22.74
CA GLN A 542 18.41 12.36 -23.63
C GLN A 542 19.71 11.76 -23.06
N LEU A 543 19.88 11.76 -21.73
CA LEU A 543 21.03 11.14 -21.08
C LEU A 543 20.97 9.62 -21.06
N LEU A 544 19.78 9.04 -20.84
CA LEU A 544 19.61 7.63 -20.59
C LEU A 544 19.25 6.81 -21.82
N ASN A 545 18.61 7.40 -22.83
CA ASN A 545 18.22 6.68 -24.04
C ASN A 545 19.30 6.85 -25.09
N TYR A 546 20.15 5.84 -25.24
CA TYR A 546 21.24 5.81 -26.20
C TYR A 546 20.99 4.74 -27.26
N ASP A 547 21.43 5.01 -28.49
CA ASP A 547 21.36 4.08 -29.63
C ASP A 547 19.94 3.51 -29.90
N GLY A 548 18.91 4.32 -29.64
CA GLY A 548 17.50 3.96 -29.85
C GLY A 548 16.88 3.08 -28.76
N VAL A 549 17.62 2.70 -27.72
CA VAL A 549 17.10 1.93 -26.59
C VAL A 549 16.36 2.86 -25.62
N GLN A 550 15.11 2.52 -25.29
CA GLN A 550 14.27 3.31 -24.38
C GLN A 550 14.44 2.86 -22.93
N VAL A 551 15.55 3.24 -22.31
CA VAL A 551 15.82 2.99 -20.89
C VAL A 551 14.84 3.74 -19.99
N LEU A 552 14.52 4.98 -20.35
CA LEU A 552 13.52 5.81 -19.69
C LEU A 552 12.41 6.18 -20.69
N GLU A 553 11.18 5.75 -20.41
CA GLU A 553 10.01 6.05 -21.24
C GLU A 553 8.98 6.90 -20.49
N THR A 554 8.13 7.61 -21.23
CA THR A 554 6.92 8.24 -20.70
C THR A 554 5.73 7.31 -21.01
N LEU A 555 4.96 6.95 -20.00
CA LEU A 555 3.80 6.07 -20.15
C LEU A 555 2.67 6.75 -20.94
N PRO A 556 1.68 5.98 -21.44
CA PRO A 556 0.58 6.53 -22.25
C PRO A 556 -0.28 7.59 -21.56
N ASP A 557 -0.21 7.71 -20.24
CA ASP A 557 -0.87 8.77 -19.48
C ASP A 557 -0.21 10.15 -19.66
N GLY A 558 0.96 10.21 -20.30
CA GLY A 558 1.69 11.43 -20.62
C GLY A 558 2.37 12.11 -19.44
N ARG A 559 2.25 11.57 -18.22
CA ARG A 559 2.71 12.21 -16.96
C ARG A 559 3.59 11.33 -16.10
N THR A 560 3.64 10.03 -16.37
CA THR A 560 4.40 9.05 -15.59
C THR A 560 5.62 8.60 -16.37
N LEU A 561 6.77 8.55 -15.71
CA LEU A 561 7.99 7.97 -16.25
C LEU A 561 8.15 6.53 -15.78
N ARG A 562 8.74 5.70 -16.65
CA ARG A 562 9.18 4.35 -16.33
C ARG A 562 10.65 4.17 -16.71
N LEU A 563 11.45 3.84 -15.71
CA LEU A 563 12.85 3.45 -15.83
C LEU A 563 12.94 1.92 -15.88
N HIS A 564 13.46 1.39 -16.97
CA HIS A 564 13.71 -0.04 -17.15
C HIS A 564 15.08 -0.41 -16.58
N GLU A 565 15.15 -0.84 -15.32
CA GLU A 565 16.43 -1.10 -14.63
C GLU A 565 17.29 -2.16 -15.38
N ALA A 566 16.66 -3.21 -15.93
CA ALA A 566 17.39 -4.21 -16.70
C ALA A 566 18.07 -3.62 -17.94
N LEU A 567 17.36 -2.77 -18.70
CA LEU A 567 17.91 -2.08 -19.87
C LEU A 567 18.99 -1.06 -19.48
N LEU A 568 18.79 -0.37 -18.35
CA LEU A 568 19.79 0.54 -17.78
C LEU A 568 21.10 -0.19 -17.49
N ARG A 569 21.03 -1.35 -16.83
CA ARG A 569 22.22 -2.16 -16.52
C ARG A 569 22.92 -2.65 -17.78
N GLU A 570 22.17 -3.14 -18.75
CA GLU A 570 22.70 -3.64 -20.03
C GLU A 570 23.37 -2.53 -20.83
N GLN A 571 22.68 -1.41 -21.06
CA GLN A 571 23.15 -0.33 -21.91
C GLN A 571 24.41 0.37 -21.35
N PHE A 572 24.50 0.49 -20.02
CA PHE A 572 25.62 1.16 -19.36
C PHE A 572 26.67 0.17 -18.82
N ALA A 573 26.59 -1.12 -19.19
CA ALA A 573 27.49 -2.18 -18.76
C ALA A 573 27.71 -2.23 -17.22
N LEU A 574 26.63 -1.97 -16.47
CA LEU A 574 26.65 -1.96 -15.01
C LEU A 574 26.63 -3.41 -14.53
N ARG A 575 27.71 -3.87 -13.86
CA ARG A 575 27.80 -5.25 -13.36
C ARG A 575 26.60 -5.57 -12.45
N ALA A 576 26.08 -6.79 -12.57
CA ALA A 576 25.12 -7.32 -11.61
C ALA A 576 25.84 -7.48 -10.27
N GLY A 577 25.45 -6.65 -9.30
CA GLY A 577 25.76 -6.83 -7.89
C GLY A 577 24.59 -7.52 -7.22
#